data_AF-A0A2I0BD79-F1
#
_entry.id   AF-A0A2I0BD79-F1
#
_cell.length_a   1.000
_cell.length_b   1.000
_cell.length_c   1.000
_cell.angle_alpha   90.00
_cell.angle_beta   90.00
_cell.angle_gamma   90.00
#
_symmetry.space_group_name_H-M   'P 1'
#
loop_
_entity.id
_entity.type
_entity.pdbx_description
1 polymer ?
#
loop_
_entity_poly.entity_id
_entity_poly.type
_entity_poly.pdbx_seq_one_letter_code
_entity_poly.pdbx_strand_id
1 'polypeptide(L)'
;MREMMWSKEGLIRICKDVKFSVGPLEMTMEKYFAHAEIVQEERPLYLFDPRFAEKIPELNSDYEVPIYFKEDVFSVLGKERPDYRWIIFGPAGSCSSFHVDPDSTSTWTNLEKTFISTQR
;
A
#
# COMPACT_ATOMS: atom_id res chain seq x y z
N MET A 1 18.14 4.79 9.13
CA MET A 1 17.91 3.34 8.99
C MET A 1 16.50 3.02 8.48
N ARG A 2 15.42 3.65 8.96
CA ARG A 2 14.05 3.45 8.43
C ARG A 2 13.86 3.86 6.96
N GLU A 3 14.42 5.00 6.54
CA GLU A 3 14.28 5.51 5.16
C GLU A 3 14.80 4.57 4.06
N MET A 4 15.78 3.70 4.37
CA MET A 4 16.31 2.73 3.41
C MET A 4 15.38 1.53 3.21
N MET A 5 14.45 1.28 4.14
CA MET A 5 13.57 0.12 4.07
C MET A 5 12.45 0.33 3.03
N TRP A 6 11.85 1.52 3.02
CA TRP A 6 10.79 1.92 2.09
C TRP A 6 11.32 2.48 0.75
N SER A 7 12.60 2.29 0.45
CA SER A 7 13.14 2.53 -0.89
C SER A 7 12.76 1.40 -1.85
N LYS A 8 12.83 1.64 -3.17
CA LYS A 8 12.59 0.60 -4.18
C LYS A 8 13.49 -0.61 -3.93
N GLU A 9 14.78 -0.37 -3.70
CA GLU A 9 15.80 -1.39 -3.45
C GLU A 9 15.56 -2.10 -2.11
N GLY A 10 15.19 -1.36 -1.07
CA GLY A 10 14.85 -1.90 0.24
C GLY A 10 13.67 -2.87 0.19
N LEU A 11 12.59 -2.44 -0.49
CA LEU A 11 11.38 -3.24 -0.67
C LEU A 11 11.63 -4.48 -1.54
N ILE A 12 12.38 -4.35 -2.64
CA ILE A 12 12.77 -5.52 -3.45
C ILE A 12 13.54 -6.53 -2.60
N ARG A 13 14.50 -6.06 -1.80
CA ARG A 13 15.35 -6.91 -0.96
C ARG A 13 14.56 -7.65 0.13
N ILE A 14 13.63 -6.98 0.79
CA ILE A 14 12.87 -7.55 1.91
C ILE A 14 11.74 -8.44 1.41
N CYS A 15 11.00 -7.98 0.39
CA CYS A 15 9.84 -8.71 -0.12
C CYS A 15 10.22 -9.92 -0.99
N LYS A 16 11.36 -9.91 -1.68
CA LYS A 16 11.85 -11.03 -2.51
C LYS A 16 10.75 -11.54 -3.47
N ASP A 17 10.44 -12.84 -3.39
CA ASP A 17 9.46 -13.54 -4.23
C ASP A 17 8.02 -13.44 -3.72
N VAL A 18 7.78 -12.72 -2.62
CA VAL A 18 6.42 -12.50 -2.08
C VAL A 18 5.60 -11.70 -3.09
N LYS A 19 4.38 -12.18 -3.32
CA LYS A 19 3.44 -11.54 -4.25
C LYS A 19 2.46 -10.62 -3.53
N PHE A 20 2.15 -9.51 -4.18
CA PHE A 20 1.22 -8.49 -3.74
C PHE A 20 0.08 -8.35 -4.74
N SER A 21 -1.10 -7.99 -4.24
CA SER A 21 -2.28 -7.69 -5.03
C SER A 21 -2.07 -6.40 -5.83
N VAL A 22 -2.21 -6.51 -7.14
CA VAL A 22 -2.05 -5.43 -8.12
C VAL A 22 -3.26 -5.47 -9.05
N GLY A 23 -4.37 -4.88 -8.61
CA GLY A 23 -5.66 -5.03 -9.29
C GLY A 23 -6.10 -6.50 -9.38
N PRO A 24 -6.40 -7.04 -10.59
CA PRO A 24 -6.81 -8.43 -10.77
C PRO A 24 -5.64 -9.43 -10.77
N LEU A 25 -4.40 -8.96 -10.59
CA LEU A 25 -3.18 -9.76 -10.69
C LEU A 25 -2.42 -9.80 -9.38
N GLU A 26 -1.47 -10.74 -9.30
CA GLU A 26 -0.47 -10.80 -8.25
C GLU A 26 0.94 -10.67 -8.83
N MET A 27 1.77 -9.80 -8.26
CA MET A 27 3.14 -9.55 -8.72
C MET A 27 4.13 -9.46 -7.56
N THR A 28 5.39 -9.80 -7.80
CA THR A 28 6.48 -9.46 -6.87
C THR A 28 6.75 -7.96 -6.92
N MET A 29 7.31 -7.39 -5.85
CA MET A 29 7.71 -5.97 -5.82
C MET A 29 8.64 -5.61 -6.97
N GLU A 30 9.60 -6.48 -7.31
CA GLU A 30 10.52 -6.28 -8.43
C GLU A 30 9.77 -6.15 -9.77
N LYS A 31 8.87 -7.09 -10.08
CA LYS A 31 8.08 -7.05 -11.31
C LYS A 31 7.17 -5.82 -11.36
N TYR A 32 6.55 -5.48 -10.23
CA TYR A 32 5.70 -4.31 -10.13
C TYR A 32 6.48 -3.02 -10.41
N PHE A 33 7.65 -2.83 -9.79
CA PHE A 33 8.47 -1.64 -10.03
C PHE A 33 9.02 -1.57 -11.45
N ALA A 34 9.37 -2.71 -12.07
CA ALA A 34 9.79 -2.74 -13.46
C ALA A 34 8.64 -2.34 -14.41
N HIS A 35 7.41 -2.80 -14.13
CA HIS A 35 6.22 -2.37 -14.86
C HIS A 35 5.93 -0.88 -14.67
N ALA A 36 5.98 -0.39 -13.43
CA ALA A 36 5.69 0.99 -13.07
C ALA A 36 6.65 2.02 -13.71
N GLU A 37 7.85 1.62 -14.11
CA GLU A 37 8.83 2.50 -14.77
C GLU A 37 8.55 2.73 -16.26
N ILE A 38 7.85 1.82 -16.92
CA ILE A 38 7.65 1.86 -18.37
C ILE A 38 6.20 2.14 -18.79
N VAL A 39 5.26 2.06 -17.85
CA VAL A 39 3.84 2.23 -18.14
C VAL A 39 3.51 3.70 -18.51
N GLN A 40 2.74 3.88 -19.57
CA GLN A 40 2.25 5.18 -20.06
C GLN A 40 0.74 5.15 -20.33
N GLU A 41 0.01 4.43 -19.47
CA GLU A 41 -1.43 4.25 -19.59
C GLU A 41 -2.17 5.32 -18.78
N GLU A 42 -3.42 5.63 -19.15
CA GLU A 42 -4.26 6.57 -18.41
C GLU A 42 -4.57 6.09 -16.99
N ARG A 43 -4.64 4.76 -16.80
CA ARG A 43 -4.90 4.12 -15.51
C ARG A 43 -3.93 2.96 -15.29
N PRO A 44 -2.68 3.26 -14.91
CA PRO A 44 -1.69 2.24 -14.62
C PRO A 44 -2.16 1.31 -13.51
N LEU A 45 -1.60 0.09 -13.48
CA LEU A 45 -1.84 -0.85 -12.40
C LEU A 45 -1.46 -0.25 -11.04
N TYR A 46 -2.33 -0.51 -10.05
CA TYR A 46 -2.21 0.01 -8.70
C TYR A 46 -2.00 -1.15 -7.73
N LEU A 47 -0.88 -1.15 -7.02
CA LEU A 47 -0.62 -2.12 -5.96
C LEU A 47 -1.41 -1.70 -4.73
N PHE A 48 -2.31 -2.56 -4.29
CA PHE A 48 -3.23 -2.31 -3.19
C PHE A 48 -3.46 -3.63 -2.44
N ASP A 49 -2.64 -3.88 -1.42
CA ASP A 49 -2.62 -5.19 -0.75
C ASP A 49 -2.96 -5.08 0.74
N PRO A 50 -4.08 -5.68 1.20
CA PRO A 50 -4.49 -5.62 2.61
C PRO A 50 -3.69 -6.54 3.54
N ARG A 51 -2.98 -7.51 2.97
CA ARG A 51 -2.34 -8.61 3.69
C ARG A 51 -0.83 -8.44 3.80
N PHE A 52 -0.29 -7.30 3.37
CA PHE A 52 1.14 -7.01 3.35
C PHE A 52 1.80 -7.21 4.72
N ALA A 53 1.10 -6.85 5.78
CA ALA A 53 1.59 -6.93 7.15
C ALA A 53 1.67 -8.37 7.69
N GLU A 54 0.83 -9.28 7.18
CA GLU A 54 0.97 -10.72 7.45
C GLU A 54 2.04 -11.35 6.57
N LYS A 55 2.18 -10.88 5.33
CA LYS A 55 3.17 -11.36 4.37
C LYS A 55 4.60 -11.01 4.77
N ILE A 56 4.82 -9.78 5.27
CA ILE A 56 6.13 -9.21 5.62
C ILE A 56 6.06 -8.54 7.00
N PRO A 57 6.36 -9.27 8.10
CA PRO A 57 6.31 -8.74 9.47
C PRO A 57 7.21 -7.52 9.73
N GLU A 58 8.31 -7.38 8.98
CA GLU A 58 9.22 -6.25 9.05
C GLU A 58 8.52 -4.94 8.67
N LEU A 59 7.68 -4.96 7.62
CA LEU A 59 6.92 -3.78 7.19
C LEU A 59 5.82 -3.42 8.20
N ASN A 60 5.20 -4.43 8.83
CA ASN A 60 4.21 -4.22 9.88
C ASN A 60 4.77 -3.50 11.11
N SER A 61 6.06 -3.69 11.38
CA SER A 61 6.71 -3.19 12.60
C SER A 61 7.35 -1.81 12.42
N ASP A 62 7.42 -1.29 11.19
CA ASP A 62 8.18 -0.06 10.89
C ASP A 62 7.32 1.22 10.89
N TYR A 63 6.01 1.11 11.09
CA TYR A 63 5.12 2.24 11.26
C TYR A 63 4.34 2.15 12.57
N GLU A 64 3.85 3.29 13.06
CA GLU A 64 2.99 3.36 14.23
C GLU A 64 1.67 4.03 13.86
N VAL A 65 0.57 3.48 14.38
CA VAL A 65 -0.74 4.08 14.23
C VAL A 65 -0.78 5.39 15.04
N PRO A 66 -1.12 6.55 14.43
CA PRO A 66 -1.21 7.81 15.15
C PRO A 66 -2.20 7.71 16.30
N ILE A 67 -1.96 8.45 17.38
CA ILE A 67 -2.74 8.36 18.63
C ILE A 67 -4.25 8.50 18.40
N TYR A 68 -4.66 9.34 17.45
CA TYR A 68 -6.07 9.60 17.11
C TYR A 68 -6.79 8.42 16.45
N PHE A 69 -6.04 7.45 15.92
CA PHE A 69 -6.57 6.26 15.23
C PHE A 69 -6.26 4.96 15.98
N LYS A 70 -5.80 5.05 17.25
CA LYS A 70 -5.50 3.87 18.07
C LYS A 70 -6.75 3.15 18.56
N GLU A 71 -7.89 3.84 18.62
CA GLU A 71 -9.17 3.19 18.91
C GLU A 71 -9.61 2.38 17.70
N ASP A 72 -9.69 1.07 17.89
CA ASP A 72 -9.98 0.11 16.85
C ASP A 72 -11.16 -0.77 17.28
N VAL A 73 -12.37 -0.26 17.08
CA VAL A 73 -13.61 -0.94 17.51
C VAL A 73 -13.82 -2.25 16.75
N PHE A 74 -13.34 -2.35 15.51
CA PHE A 74 -13.44 -3.58 14.71
C PHE A 74 -12.56 -4.73 15.24
N SER A 75 -11.60 -4.45 16.13
CA SER A 75 -10.77 -5.47 16.76
C SER A 75 -11.57 -6.56 17.48
N VAL A 76 -12.77 -6.25 18.00
CA VAL A 76 -13.63 -7.21 18.71
C VAL A 76 -14.18 -8.32 17.81
N LEU A 77 -14.19 -8.12 16.49
CA LEU A 77 -14.65 -9.12 15.52
C LEU A 77 -13.61 -10.22 15.27
N GLY A 78 -12.37 -10.06 15.76
CA GLY A 78 -11.32 -11.06 15.62
C GLY A 78 -11.04 -11.42 14.15
N LYS A 79 -11.34 -12.67 13.77
CA LYS A 79 -11.10 -13.17 12.41
C LYS A 79 -12.14 -12.71 11.38
N GLU A 80 -13.33 -12.35 11.83
CA GLU A 80 -14.41 -11.83 10.97
C GLU A 80 -14.26 -10.33 10.68
N ARG A 81 -13.19 -9.73 11.22
CA ARG A 81 -12.86 -8.34 10.99
C ARG A 81 -12.58 -8.08 9.50
N PRO A 82 -13.19 -7.04 8.90
CA PRO A 82 -12.82 -6.59 7.55
C PRO A 82 -11.35 -6.19 7.44
N ASP A 83 -10.78 -6.31 6.24
CA ASP A 83 -9.44 -5.77 5.97
C ASP A 83 -9.40 -4.27 6.33
N TYR A 84 -8.32 -3.81 6.98
CA TYR A 84 -8.29 -2.49 7.65
C TYR A 84 -6.99 -1.71 7.47
N ARG A 85 -6.02 -2.28 6.76
CA ARG A 85 -4.71 -1.67 6.50
C ARG A 85 -4.24 -2.14 5.14
N TRP A 86 -3.64 -1.25 4.37
CA TRP A 86 -3.19 -1.55 3.02
C TRP A 86 -1.81 -0.95 2.80
N ILE A 87 -0.97 -1.68 2.07
CA ILE A 87 0.18 -1.08 1.40
C ILE A 87 -0.24 -0.65 0.01
N ILE A 88 0.15 0.57 -0.36
CA ILE A 88 -0.31 1.20 -1.58
C ILE A 88 0.90 1.71 -2.34
N PHE A 89 1.05 1.29 -3.59
CA PHE A 89 1.99 1.89 -4.52
C PHE A 89 1.32 2.14 -5.86
N GLY A 90 1.65 3.25 -6.49
CA GLY A 90 1.16 3.60 -7.81
C GLY A 90 2.16 4.48 -8.55
N PRO A 91 2.42 4.25 -9.85
CA PRO A 91 3.18 5.18 -10.66
C PRO A 91 2.40 6.47 -10.90
N ALA A 92 3.04 7.47 -11.51
CA ALA A 92 2.37 8.70 -11.93
C ALA A 92 1.13 8.39 -12.78
N GLY A 93 0.04 9.14 -12.56
CA GLY A 93 -1.26 8.91 -13.22
C GLY A 93 -2.17 7.89 -12.53
N SER A 94 -1.66 7.10 -11.58
CA SER A 94 -2.51 6.24 -10.75
C SER A 94 -3.28 7.03 -9.70
N CYS A 95 -4.51 6.60 -9.40
CA CYS A 95 -5.38 7.21 -8.41
C CYS A 95 -6.51 6.23 -8.01
N SER A 96 -7.08 6.42 -6.83
CA SER A 96 -8.37 5.80 -6.46
C SER A 96 -9.54 6.62 -7.02
N SER A 97 -10.61 5.95 -7.48
CA SER A 97 -11.86 6.63 -7.81
C SER A 97 -12.46 7.33 -6.59
N PHE A 98 -13.31 8.34 -6.79
CA PHE A 98 -14.11 8.90 -5.69
C PHE A 98 -14.94 7.81 -5.02
N HIS A 99 -14.91 7.76 -3.69
CA HIS A 99 -15.63 6.79 -2.89
C HIS A 99 -15.88 7.33 -1.47
N VAL A 100 -16.72 6.61 -0.74
CA VAL A 100 -16.86 6.70 0.72
C VAL A 100 -16.31 5.39 1.28
N ASP A 101 -15.51 5.47 2.34
CA ASP A 101 -14.95 4.28 2.97
C ASP A 101 -16.08 3.34 3.46
N PRO A 102 -15.95 2.01 3.24
CA PRO A 102 -16.93 1.05 3.72
C PRO A 102 -17.19 1.16 5.23
N ASP A 103 -18.38 0.73 5.64
CA ASP A 103 -18.82 0.71 7.05
C ASP A 103 -18.72 2.07 7.77
N SER A 104 -18.70 3.18 7.00
CA SER A 104 -18.57 4.55 7.52
C SER A 104 -17.33 4.75 8.39
N THR A 105 -16.24 4.07 8.03
CA THR A 105 -14.96 4.18 8.71
C THR A 105 -14.26 5.49 8.38
N SER A 106 -13.36 5.92 9.28
CA SER A 106 -12.41 6.99 9.02
C SER A 106 -11.04 6.39 8.76
N THR A 107 -10.29 6.98 7.83
CA THR A 107 -8.98 6.48 7.40
C THR A 107 -7.86 7.48 7.71
N TRP A 108 -6.64 6.96 7.83
CA TRP A 108 -5.42 7.75 7.90
C TRP A 108 -4.40 7.18 6.91
N THR A 109 -3.63 8.07 6.30
CA THR A 109 -2.62 7.71 5.30
C THR A 109 -1.27 8.25 5.76
N ASN A 110 -0.30 7.39 6.00
CA ASN A 110 1.10 7.80 6.11
C ASN A 110 1.74 7.82 4.73
N LEU A 111 2.17 9.00 4.30
CA LEU A 111 2.66 9.23 2.95
C LEU A 111 4.18 9.43 2.97
N GLU A 112 4.92 8.41 2.55
CA GLU A 112 6.39 8.44 2.55
C GLU A 112 6.99 9.19 1.34
N LYS A 113 6.42 9.00 0.14
CA LYS A 113 6.90 9.65 -1.08
C LYS A 113 5.74 10.10 -1.95
N THR A 114 5.84 11.29 -2.52
CA THR A 114 4.89 11.81 -3.51
C THR A 114 5.57 12.80 -4.43
N PHE A 115 5.32 12.67 -5.73
CA PHE A 115 5.60 13.70 -6.74
C PHE A 115 4.28 13.93 -7.50
N ILE A 116 3.60 15.04 -7.19
CA ILE A 116 2.43 15.48 -7.97
C ILE A 116 2.94 16.48 -9.00
N SER A 117 3.01 16.06 -10.26
CA SER A 117 3.21 16.97 -11.38
C SER A 117 1.85 17.26 -12.01
N THR A 118 1.32 18.46 -11.76
CA THR A 118 0.22 19.01 -12.56
C THR A 118 0.85 19.78 -13.71
N GLN A 119 0.82 19.23 -14.93
CA GLN A 119 0.93 20.05 -16.13
C GLN A 119 -0.49 20.41 -16.59
N ARG A 120 -0.71 21.72 -16.81
CA ARG A 120 -1.87 22.23 -17.56
C ARG A 120 -1.59 22.09 -19.05
#